data_AF-A0A369KN48-F1
#
_entry.id   AF-A0A369KN48-F1
#
_cell.length_a   1.000
_cell.length_b   1.000
_cell.length_c   1.000
_cell.angle_alpha   90.00
_cell.angle_beta   90.00
_cell.angle_gamma   90.00
#
_symmetry.space_group_name_H-M   'P 1'
#
loop_
_entity.id
_entity.type
_entity.pdbx_description
1 polymer ?
#
loop_
_entity_poly.entity_id
_entity_poly.type
_entity_poly.pdbx_seq_one_letter_code
_entity_poly.pdbx_strand_id
1 'polypeptide(L)' 'MAQEVTGLDLINRKWFNNIVHLLGFFLMVMAYRDLWKRPKTRGPKWLWGILIFLVNYLGPIFYLVWGRHAPTPKTASRAN' A
#
# COMPACT_ATOMS: atom_id res chain seq x y z
N MET A 1 4.09 -40.21 17.20
CA MET A 1 5.07 -39.37 16.50
C MET A 1 4.85 -37.93 16.95
N ALA A 2 5.44 -37.53 18.08
CA ALA A 2 5.29 -36.18 18.63
C ALA A 2 6.19 -35.22 17.85
N GLN A 3 5.61 -34.16 17.30
CA GLN A 3 6.37 -33.14 16.58
C GLN A 3 7.05 -32.24 17.62
N GLU A 4 8.33 -32.47 17.89
CA GLU A 4 9.15 -31.55 18.69
C GLU A 4 9.32 -30.25 17.91
N VAL A 5 8.43 -29.29 18.17
CA VAL A 5 8.62 -27.91 17.70
C VAL A 5 9.81 -27.33 18.44
N THR A 6 10.92 -27.15 17.73
CA THR A 6 12.16 -26.68 18.34
C THR A 6 12.00 -25.22 18.79
N GLY A 7 12.66 -24.82 19.89
CA GLY A 7 12.60 -23.43 20.38
C GLY A 7 13.07 -22.40 19.35
N LEU A 8 13.91 -22.83 18.39
CA LEU A 8 14.39 -22.04 17.27
C LEU A 8 13.27 -21.69 16.27
N ASP A 9 12.27 -22.57 16.09
CA ASP A 9 11.14 -22.32 15.19
C ASP A 9 10.25 -21.18 15.69
N LEU A 10 10.08 -21.08 17.01
CA LEU A 10 9.33 -19.99 17.64
C LEU A 10 10.08 -18.66 17.52
N ILE A 11 11.40 -18.67 17.72
CA ILE A 11 12.26 -17.49 17.57
C ILE A 11 12.23 -17.00 16.12
N ASN A 12 12.45 -17.91 15.16
CA ASN A 12 12.49 -17.58 13.74
C ASN A 12 11.14 -17.04 13.22
N ARG A 13 10.03 -17.71 13.58
CA ARG A 13 8.68 -17.30 13.17
C ARG A 13 8.28 -15.94 13.74
N LYS A 14 8.61 -15.69 15.00
CA LYS A 14 8.26 -14.42 15.67
C LYS A 14 9.05 -13.25 15.08
N TRP A 15 10.34 -13.44 14.81
CA TRP A 15 11.18 -12.43 14.18
C TRP A 15 10.74 -12.11 12.76
N PHE A 16 10.48 -13.15 11.96
CA PHE A 16 10.03 -13.00 10.58
C PHE A 16 8.72 -12.22 10.49
N ASN A 17 7.71 -12.60 11.29
CA ASN A 17 6.43 -11.91 11.28
C ASN A 17 6.57 -10.43 11.68
N ASN A 18 7.36 -10.14 12.71
CA ASN A 18 7.57 -8.76 13.15
C ASN A 18 8.23 -7.90 12.06
N ILE A 19 9.21 -8.45 11.33
CA ILE A 19 9.88 -7.75 10.22
C ILE A 19 8.89 -7.41 9.10
N VAL A 20 8.07 -8.38 8.68
CA VAL A 20 7.10 -8.18 7.60
C VAL A 20 6.08 -7.09 7.96
N HIS A 21 5.62 -7.06 9.21
CA HIS A 21 4.69 -6.02 9.69
C HIS A 21 5.32 -4.63 9.72
N LEU A 22 6.58 -4.51 10.15
CA LEU A 22 7.31 -3.24 10.13
C LEU A 22 7.48 -2.69 8.71
N LEU A 23 7.82 -3.56 7.75
CA LEU A 23 7.91 -3.20 6.33
C LEU A 23 6.56 -2.73 5.77
N GLY A 24 5.48 -3.45 6.08
CA GLY A 24 4.12 -3.07 5.68
C GLY A 24 3.70 -1.71 6.22
N PHE A 25 3.97 -1.47 7.50
CA PHE A 25 3.66 -0.21 8.15
C PHE A 25 4.43 0.95 7.51
N PHE A 26 5.72 0.76 7.22
CA PHE A 26 6.52 1.76 6.55
C PHE A 26 6.00 2.07 5.13
N LEU A 27 5.61 1.05 4.38
CA LEU A 27 4.99 1.20 3.06
C LEU A 27 3.67 1.98 3.13
N MET A 28 2.83 1.67 4.11
CA MET A 28 1.55 2.35 4.33
C MET A 28 1.76 3.84 4.63
N VAL A 29 2.69 4.18 5.53
CA VAL A 29 3.03 5.58 5.87
C VAL A 29 3.60 6.32 4.65
N MET A 30 4.49 5.69 3.88
CA MET A 30 5.04 6.24 2.64
C MET A 30 3.93 6.53 1.61
N ALA A 31 3.02 5.59 1.38
CA ALA A 31 1.91 5.75 0.45
C ALA A 31 0.95 6.86 0.90
N TYR A 32 0.66 6.95 2.20
CA TYR A 32 -0.21 7.99 2.75
C TYR A 32 0.43 9.39 2.64
N ARG A 33 1.74 9.49 2.90
CA ARG A 33 2.51 10.74 2.71
C ARG A 33 2.54 11.16 1.24
N ASP A 34 2.75 10.21 0.32
CA ASP A 34 2.70 10.46 -1.12
C ASP A 34 1.31 10.95 -1.54
N LEU A 35 0.24 10.30 -1.05
CA LEU A 35 -1.14 10.73 -1.27
C LEU A 35 -1.37 12.16 -0.81
N TRP A 36 -0.91 12.52 0.40
CA TRP A 36 -1.06 13.89 0.90
C TRP A 36 -0.38 14.92 0.00
N LYS A 37 0.83 14.63 -0.47
CA LYS A 37 1.61 15.53 -1.33
C LYS A 37 1.02 15.70 -2.73
N ARG A 38 0.30 14.71 -3.26
CA ARG A 38 -0.25 14.80 -4.62
C ARG A 38 -1.48 15.70 -4.70
N PRO A 39 -1.52 16.63 -5.67
CA PRO A 39 -2.70 17.46 -5.90
C PRO A 39 -3.80 16.73 -6.70
N LYS A 40 -3.43 15.75 -7.54
CA LYS A 40 -4.36 14.97 -8.37
C LYS A 40 -4.04 13.47 -8.30
N THR A 41 -5.09 12.66 -8.19
CA THR A 41 -5.06 11.19 -8.19
C THR A 41 -6.09 10.64 -9.18
N ARG A 42 -6.03 9.36 -9.54
CA ARG A 42 -7.10 8.72 -10.33
C ARG A 42 -8.37 8.59 -9.49
N GLY A 43 -9.29 9.54 -9.62
CA GLY A 43 -10.49 9.59 -8.80
C GLY A 43 -10.28 10.32 -7.46
N PRO A 44 -11.24 10.23 -6.53
CA PRO A 44 -11.25 11.04 -5.31
C PRO A 44 -10.05 10.72 -4.41
N LYS A 45 -9.32 11.75 -3.98
CA LYS A 45 -8.13 11.60 -3.11
C LYS A 45 -8.45 10.84 -1.82
N TRP A 46 -9.62 11.10 -1.23
CA TRP A 46 -10.06 10.46 0.01
C TRP A 46 -10.32 8.95 -0.15
N LEU A 47 -10.79 8.51 -1.33
CA LEU A 47 -11.04 7.09 -1.62
C LEU A 47 -9.75 6.28 -1.52
N TRP A 48 -8.64 6.83 -2.04
CA TRP A 48 -7.32 6.21 -1.92
C TRP A 48 -6.84 6.14 -0.47
N GLY A 49 -7.11 7.16 0.34
CA GLY A 49 -6.78 7.14 1.77
C GLY A 49 -7.50 6.01 2.50
N ILE A 50 -8.77 5.79 2.20
CA ILE A 50 -9.55 4.68 2.76
C ILE A 50 -9.01 3.34 2.29
N LEU A 51 -8.72 3.17 1.00
CA LEU A 51 -8.16 1.93 0.45
C LEU A 51 -6.82 1.56 1.08
N ILE A 52 -5.92 2.55 1.24
CA ILE A 52 -4.63 2.37 1.92
C ILE A 52 -4.83 1.85 3.36
N PHE A 53 -5.86 2.33 4.05
CA PHE A 53 -6.11 1.97 5.44
C PHE A 53 -6.87 0.63 5.60
N LEU A 54 -7.91 0.39 4.79
CA LEU A 54 -8.76 -0.80 4.91
C LEU A 54 -8.09 -2.08 4.41
N VAL A 55 -7.27 -1.99 3.35
CA VAL A 55 -6.76 -3.16 2.62
C VAL A 55 -5.30 -3.51 3.02
N ASN A 56 -4.82 -2.98 4.15
CA ASN A 56 -3.49 -3.24 4.74
C ASN A 56 -2.33 -3.15 3.74
N TYR A 57 -1.78 -4.28 3.30
CA TYR A 57 -0.63 -4.33 2.39
C TYR A 57 -1.04 -4.06 0.93
N LEU A 58 -2.23 -4.50 0.53
CA LEU A 58 -2.69 -4.36 -0.86
C LEU A 58 -3.08 -2.92 -1.17
N GLY A 59 -3.66 -2.19 -0.21
CA GLY A 59 -4.08 -0.80 -0.38
C GLY A 59 -2.97 0.14 -0.88
N PRO A 60 -1.83 0.23 -0.17
CA PRO A 60 -0.64 0.97 -0.59
C PRO A 60 -0.15 0.55 -1.98
N ILE A 61 -0.12 -0.75 -2.26
CA ILE A 61 0.34 -1.28 -3.56
C ILE A 61 -0.59 -0.82 -4.69
N PHE A 62 -1.91 -0.97 -4.54
CA PHE A 62 -2.89 -0.52 -5.53
C PHE A 62 -2.84 1.00 -5.74
N TYR A 63 -2.65 1.77 -4.68
CA TYR A 63 -2.47 3.21 -4.78
C TYR A 63 -1.20 3.57 -5.58
N LEU A 64 -0.07 2.94 -5.26
CA LEU A 64 1.20 3.20 -5.90
C LEU A 64 1.23 2.75 -7.36
N VAL A 65 0.53 1.68 -7.72
CA VAL A 65 0.49 1.22 -9.12
C VAL A 65 -0.54 2.04 -9.93
N TRP A 66 -1.77 2.12 -9.43
CA TRP A 66 -2.90 2.70 -10.18
C TRP A 66 -3.25 4.12 -9.73
N GLY A 67 -3.42 4.35 -8.43
CA GLY A 67 -3.95 5.61 -7.90
C GLY A 67 -3.11 6.86 -8.16
N ARG A 68 -1.79 6.72 -8.24
CA ARG A 68 -0.84 7.84 -8.39
C ARG A 68 -0.85 8.53 -9.77
N HIS A 69 -1.42 7.90 -10.79
CA HIS A 69 -1.29 8.34 -12.18
C HIS A 69 -2.54 9.04 -12.69
N ALA A 70 -2.72 10.35 -12.48
CA ALA A 70 -3.92 11.06 -12.94
C ALA A 70 -4.24 10.78 -14.44
N PRO A 71 -5.52 10.58 -14.83
CA PRO A 71 -5.89 10.40 -16.23
C PRO A 71 -5.54 11.69 -16.99
N THR A 72 -4.82 11.56 -18.10
CA THR A 72 -4.63 12.69 -19.02
C THR A 72 -5.98 13.05 -19.62
N PRO A 73 -6.37 14.33 -19.65
CA PRO A 73 -7.58 14.75 -20.35
C PRO A 73 -7.39 14.47 -21.84
N LYS A 74 -8.10 13.47 -22.36
CA LYS A 74 -8.01 13.02 -23.76
C LYS A 74 -8.88 13.84 -24.72
N THR A 75 -9.24 15.07 -24.37
CA THR A 75 -10.25 15.83 -25.12
C THR A 75 -10.04 17.35 -25.02
N ALA A 76 -8.94 17.85 -25.57
CA ALA A 76 -8.74 19.30 -25.76
C ALA A 76 -8.02 19.61 -27.10
N SER A 77 -8.16 18.75 -28.12
CA SER A 77 -7.48 18.93 -29.41
C SER A 77 -8.33 18.49 -30.61
N ARG A 78 -9.66 18.45 -30.49
CA ARG A 78 -10.56 18.14 -31.63
C ARG A 78 -11.77 19.07 -31.70
N ALA A 79 -11.63 20.29 -31.19
CA ALA A 79 -12.67 21.30 -31.20
C ALA A 79 -12.13 22.64 -31.72
N ASN A 80 -11.43 22.59 -32.85
CA ASN A 80 -11.06 23.75 -33.66
C ASN A 80 -10.48 23.26 -35.00
#